data_AF-A0A840F2T6-F1
#
_entry.id   AF-A0A840F2T6-F1
#
_cell.length_a   1.000
_cell.length_b   1.000
_cell.length_c   1.000
_cell.angle_alpha   90.00
_cell.angle_beta   90.00
_cell.angle_gamma   90.00
#
_symmetry.space_group_name_H-M   'P 1'
#
loop_
_entity.id
_entity.type
_entity.pdbx_description
1 polymer ?
#
loop_
_entity_poly.entity_id
_entity_poly.type
_entity_poly.pdbx_seq_one_letter_code
_entity_poly.pdbx_strand_id
1 'polypeptide(L)'
;MGDTPYTTNAIESLNFQLRKVTKNRGQFPNDAAAVKLLWLAICNIEDKRARERAKERGKNAADRRASGRLVEGAVTTNWKRALEQLSMVYPERIDRHL
;
A
#
# COMPACT_ATOMS: atom_id res chain seq x y z
N MET A 1 -27.39 5.30 1.57
CA MET A 1 -26.48 4.36 2.26
C MET A 1 -25.47 3.94 1.20
N GLY A 2 -24.33 4.63 1.12
CA GLY A 2 -23.47 4.61 -0.07
C GLY A 2 -22.61 3.34 -0.14
N ASP A 3 -22.64 2.68 -1.29
CA ASP A 3 -21.71 1.62 -1.65
C ASP A 3 -20.29 2.20 -1.79
N THR A 4 -19.53 2.24 -0.71
CA THR A 4 -18.07 2.35 -0.79
C THR A 4 -17.54 1.05 -1.41
N PRO A 5 -16.83 1.10 -2.55
CA PRO A 5 -16.35 -0.10 -3.22
C PRO A 5 -15.37 -0.84 -2.30
N TYR A 6 -15.76 -2.03 -1.84
CA TYR A 6 -14.91 -3.14 -1.40
C TYR A 6 -13.53 -2.79 -0.79
N THR A 7 -13.50 -2.00 0.29
CA THR A 7 -12.27 -1.62 1.00
C THR A 7 -11.50 -2.82 1.56
N THR A 8 -12.19 -3.90 1.92
CA THR A 8 -11.59 -5.14 2.46
C THR A 8 -10.69 -5.83 1.44
N ASN A 9 -11.15 -5.99 0.19
CA ASN A 9 -10.40 -6.71 -0.84
C ASN A 9 -9.08 -6.01 -1.21
N ALA A 10 -9.06 -4.68 -1.20
CA ALA A 10 -7.86 -3.90 -1.51
C ALA A 10 -6.79 -4.03 -0.42
N ILE A 11 -7.22 -3.98 0.86
CA ILE A 11 -6.34 -4.10 2.03
C ILE A 11 -5.82 -5.54 2.16
N GLU A 12 -6.68 -6.53 1.99
CA GLU A 12 -6.28 -7.95 2.01
C GLU A 12 -5.28 -8.28 0.90
N SER A 13 -5.55 -7.82 -0.32
CA SER A 13 -4.64 -7.98 -1.47
C SER A 13 -3.27 -7.36 -1.21
N LEU A 14 -3.22 -6.17 -0.59
CA LEU A 14 -1.98 -5.52 -0.20
C LEU A 14 -1.23 -6.34 0.87
N ASN A 15 -1.92 -6.74 1.94
CA ASN A 15 -1.35 -7.55 3.02
C ASN A 15 -0.79 -8.87 2.50
N PHE A 16 -1.48 -9.53 1.58
CA PHE A 16 -1.00 -10.75 0.94
C PHE A 16 0.32 -10.54 0.19
N GLN A 17 0.42 -9.47 -0.61
CA GLN A 17 1.64 -9.16 -1.36
C GLN A 17 2.80 -8.79 -0.42
N LEU A 18 2.54 -8.01 0.64
CA LEU A 18 3.56 -7.67 1.64
C LEU A 18 4.09 -8.92 2.36
N ARG A 19 3.20 -9.80 2.82
CA ARG A 19 3.57 -11.10 3.40
C ARG A 19 4.39 -11.95 2.44
N LYS A 20 4.08 -11.92 1.14
CA LYS A 20 4.83 -12.66 0.13
C LYS A 20 6.27 -12.16 -0.01
N VAL A 21 6.49 -10.85 0.03
CA VAL A 21 7.84 -10.25 -0.09
C VAL A 21 8.67 -10.50 1.17
N THR A 22 8.04 -10.55 2.34
CA THR A 22 8.74 -10.77 3.61
C THR A 22 8.92 -12.24 3.98
N LYS A 23 8.12 -13.17 3.43
CA LYS A 23 8.16 -14.61 3.75
C LYS A 23 9.56 -15.24 3.64
N ASN A 24 10.36 -14.81 2.66
CA ASN A 24 11.70 -15.37 2.42
C ASN A 24 12.81 -14.56 3.10
N ARG A 25 12.46 -13.52 3.87
CA ARG A 25 13.39 -12.59 4.55
C ARG A 25 13.15 -12.69 6.05
N GLY A 26 13.51 -13.84 6.63
CA GLY A 26 13.24 -14.18 8.03
C GLY A 26 13.99 -13.33 9.07
N GLN A 27 15.12 -12.73 8.69
CA GLN A 27 15.86 -11.82 9.55
C GLN A 27 16.39 -10.63 8.76
N PHE A 28 16.23 -9.43 9.31
CA PHE A 28 16.78 -8.20 8.78
C PHE A 28 17.99 -7.78 9.61
N PRO A 29 19.03 -7.21 8.99
CA PRO A 29 20.23 -6.75 9.69
C PRO A 29 19.96 -5.52 10.58
N ASN A 30 18.91 -4.74 10.28
CA ASN A 30 18.39 -3.63 11.10
C ASN A 30 16.98 -3.23 10.63
N ASP A 31 16.31 -2.39 11.42
CA ASP A 31 14.96 -1.89 11.12
C ASP A 31 14.89 -1.12 9.80
N ALA A 32 15.92 -0.32 9.48
CA ALA A 32 15.98 0.46 8.24
C ALA A 32 15.96 -0.44 6.99
N ALA A 33 16.60 -1.61 7.04
CA ALA A 33 16.57 -2.59 5.96
C ALA A 33 15.17 -3.18 5.75
N ALA A 34 14.42 -3.42 6.84
CA ALA A 34 13.04 -3.89 6.76
C ALA A 34 12.12 -2.81 6.16
N VAL A 35 12.23 -1.57 6.63
CA VAL A 35 11.46 -0.42 6.10
C VAL A 35 11.74 -0.22 4.61
N LYS A 36 13.01 -0.27 4.19
CA LYS A 36 13.39 -0.12 2.79
C LYS A 36 12.82 -1.24 1.91
N LEU A 37 12.80 -2.49 2.40
CA LEU A 37 12.19 -3.60 1.67
C LEU A 37 10.68 -3.40 1.52
N LEU A 38 9.98 -3.02 2.59
CA LEU A 38 8.54 -2.76 2.56
C LEU A 38 8.21 -1.61 1.61
N TRP A 39 9.00 -0.53 1.62
CA TRP A 39 8.85 0.57 0.66
C TRP A 39 8.98 0.07 -0.79
N LEU A 40 10.02 -0.71 -1.09
CA LEU A 40 10.24 -1.25 -2.44
C LEU A 40 9.10 -2.17 -2.87
N ALA A 41 8.55 -2.96 -1.94
CA ALA A 41 7.41 -3.82 -2.18
C ALA A 41 6.17 -2.98 -2.57
N ILE A 42 5.88 -1.91 -1.83
CA ILE A 42 4.75 -1.02 -2.10
C ILE A 42 4.90 -0.35 -3.47
N CYS A 43 6.08 0.17 -3.78
CA CYS A 43 6.34 0.80 -5.08
C CYS A 43 6.15 -0.18 -6.24
N ASN A 44 6.62 -1.42 -6.10
CA ASN A 44 6.44 -2.45 -7.11
C ASN A 44 4.95 -2.81 -7.30
N ILE A 45 4.18 -2.89 -6.21
CA ILE A 45 2.73 -3.14 -6.27
C ILE A 45 2.02 -2.00 -7.00
N GLU A 46 2.31 -0.75 -6.64
CA GLU A 46 1.71 0.43 -7.26
C GLU A 46 2.08 0.56 -8.75
N ASP A 47 3.34 0.30 -9.11
CA ASP A 47 3.78 0.28 -10.51
C ASP A 47 3.05 -0.81 -11.31
N LYS A 48 2.91 -2.02 -10.74
CA LYS A 48 2.15 -3.10 -11.37
C LYS A 48 0.68 -2.70 -11.60
N ARG A 49 0.01 -2.15 -10.58
CA ARG A 49 -1.38 -1.66 -10.69
C ARG A 49 -1.49 -0.51 -11.69
N ALA A 50 -0.51 0.38 -11.75
CA ALA A 50 -0.46 1.46 -12.73
C ALA A 50 -0.35 0.92 -14.16
N ARG A 51 0.49 -0.09 -14.40
CA ARG A 51 0.60 -0.77 -15.70
C ARG A 51 -0.68 -1.51 -16.08
N GLU A 52 -1.33 -2.20 -15.15
CA GLU A 52 -2.63 -2.84 -15.39
C GLU A 52 -3.70 -1.81 -15.79
N ARG A 53 -3.80 -0.70 -15.04
CA ARG A 53 -4.69 0.42 -15.40
C ARG A 53 -4.37 1.02 -16.76
N ALA A 54 -3.08 1.16 -17.10
CA ALA A 54 -2.67 1.68 -18.41
C ALA A 54 -3.09 0.75 -19.56
N LYS A 55 -3.01 -0.57 -19.37
CA LYS A 55 -3.49 -1.56 -20.36
C LYS A 55 -5.02 -1.56 -20.53
N GLU A 56 -5.76 -1.09 -19.52
CA GLU A 56 -7.21 -0.99 -19.55
C GLU A 56 -7.71 0.42 -19.94
N ARG A 57 -6.81 1.38 -20.20
CA ARG A 57 -7.18 2.70 -20.74
C ARG A 57 -7.77 2.52 -22.13
N GLY A 58 -9.08 2.70 -22.24
CA GLY A 58 -9.85 2.52 -23.48
C GLY A 58 -10.93 1.44 -23.38
N LYS A 59 -10.92 0.60 -22.34
CA LYS A 59 -12.01 -0.34 -22.08
C LYS A 59 -13.19 0.36 -21.41
N ASN A 60 -14.40 -0.11 -21.73
CA ASN A 60 -15.63 0.31 -21.09
C ASN A 60 -15.55 0.04 -19.58
N ALA A 61 -16.23 0.87 -18.76
CA ALA A 61 -16.14 0.77 -17.31
C ALA A 61 -16.53 -0.63 -16.77
N ALA A 62 -17.43 -1.32 -17.46
CA ALA A 62 -17.85 -2.69 -17.13
C ALA A 62 -16.75 -3.76 -17.31
N ASP A 63 -15.76 -3.50 -18.17
CA ASP A 63 -14.72 -4.47 -18.52
C ASP A 63 -13.38 -4.22 -17.79
N ARG A 64 -13.31 -3.17 -16.96
CA ARG A 64 -12.12 -2.82 -16.19
C ARG A 64 -12.01 -3.74 -14.98
N ARG A 65 -10.91 -4.47 -14.88
CA ARG A 65 -10.61 -5.37 -13.77
C ARG A 65 -9.40 -4.94 -12.97
N ALA A 66 -8.64 -3.95 -13.46
CA ALA A 66 -7.47 -3.44 -12.78
C ALA A 66 -7.87 -2.89 -11.40
N SER A 67 -7.11 -3.28 -10.39
CA SER A 67 -7.33 -2.81 -9.03
C SER A 67 -7.23 -1.28 -8.99
N GLY A 68 -8.13 -0.65 -8.22
CA GLY A 68 -8.08 0.78 -7.95
C GLY A 68 -6.72 1.20 -7.38
N ARG A 69 -6.44 2.50 -7.42
CA ARG A 69 -5.31 3.04 -6.66
C ARG A 69 -5.50 2.62 -5.20
N LEU A 70 -4.42 2.31 -4.49
CA LEU A 70 -4.49 2.00 -3.05
C LEU A 70 -5.22 3.10 -2.26
N VAL A 71 -5.27 4.33 -2.79
CA VAL A 71 -6.12 5.41 -2.31
C VAL A 71 -6.87 6.04 -3.49
N GLU A 72 -8.19 5.93 -3.52
CA GLU A 72 -9.05 6.61 -4.49
C GLU A 72 -9.19 8.10 -4.11
N GLY A 73 -8.93 9.01 -5.05
CA GLY A 73 -9.21 10.44 -4.89
C GLY A 73 -8.20 11.30 -4.13
N ALA A 74 -7.23 10.74 -3.40
CA ALA A 74 -6.21 11.53 -2.71
C ALA A 74 -4.84 11.41 -3.39
N VAL A 75 -4.29 12.54 -3.83
CA VAL A 75 -2.83 12.76 -3.77
C VAL A 75 -2.42 12.39 -2.34
N THR A 76 -1.27 11.77 -2.10
CA THR A 76 -0.78 11.42 -0.75
C THR A 76 -0.43 12.67 0.08
N THR A 77 -1.29 13.69 0.11
CA THR A 77 -1.16 14.92 0.88
C THR A 77 -1.27 14.69 2.38
N ASN A 78 -1.78 13.53 2.80
CA ASN A 78 -2.10 13.29 4.20
C ASN A 78 -1.30 12.17 4.87
N TRP A 79 -0.20 11.70 4.26
CA TRP A 79 0.77 10.79 4.90
C TRP A 79 1.20 11.32 6.27
N LYS A 80 1.34 12.64 6.40
CA LYS A 80 1.72 13.30 7.65
C LYS A 80 0.70 13.07 8.78
N ARG A 81 -0.61 13.14 8.50
CA ARG A 81 -1.64 12.85 9.51
C ARG A 81 -1.74 11.36 9.85
N ALA A 82 -1.52 10.48 8.86
CA ALA A 82 -1.44 9.04 9.13
C ALA A 82 -0.23 8.69 10.02
N LEU A 83 0.91 9.34 9.78
CA LEU A 83 2.10 9.23 10.62
C LEU A 83 1.84 9.79 12.02
N GLU A 84 1.16 10.93 12.15
CA GLU A 84 0.76 11.50 13.45
C GLU A 84 -0.13 10.54 14.23
N GLN A 85 -1.14 9.93 13.59
CA GLN A 85 -1.98 8.93 14.25
C GLN A 85 -1.18 7.69 14.68
N LEU A 86 -0.25 7.23 13.84
CA LEU A 86 0.60 6.08 14.19
C LEU A 86 1.61 6.41 15.30
N SER A 87 2.14 7.63 15.33
CA SER A 87 2.99 8.13 16.42
C SER A 87 2.21 8.22 17.73
N MET A 88 0.95 8.66 17.69
CA MET A 88 0.08 8.65 18.88
C MET A 88 -0.27 7.25 19.39
N VAL A 89 -0.50 6.28 18.49
CA VAL A 89 -0.91 4.91 18.86
C VAL A 89 0.29 4.03 19.20
N TYR A 90 1.45 4.28 18.59
CA TYR A 90 2.69 3.50 18.78
C TYR A 90 3.91 4.41 18.99
N PRO A 91 3.94 5.23 20.04
CA PRO A 91 4.98 6.25 20.26
C PRO A 91 6.40 5.63 20.28
N GLU A 92 6.58 4.53 20.99
CA GLU A 92 7.86 3.81 21.13
C GLU A 92 8.40 3.19 19.83
N ARG A 93 7.57 3.10 18.78
CA ARG A 93 7.92 2.43 17.51
C ARG A 93 8.34 3.42 16.43
N ILE A 94 7.85 4.66 16.51
CA ILE A 94 8.03 5.66 15.45
C ILE A 94 9.11 6.69 15.82
N ASP A 95 9.22 7.10 17.08
CA ASP A 95 10.20 8.13 17.49
C ASP A 95 11.66 7.65 17.47
N ARG A 96 11.90 6.33 17.44
CA ARG A 96 13.27 5.79 17.40
C ARG A 96 14.00 6.03 16.07
N HIS A 97 13.28 6.37 15.00
CA HIS A 97 13.80 6.44 13.64
C HIS A 97 13.42 7.72 12.87
N LEU A 98 12.89 8.75 13.56
CA LEU A 98 12.63 10.08 13.01
C LEU A 98 13.83 11.03 13.21
#